data_AF-A0A5C6DEE7-F1
#
_entry.id   AF-A0A5C6DEE7-F1
#
_cell.length_a   1.000
_cell.length_b   1.000
_cell.length_c   1.000
_cell.angle_alpha   90.00
_cell.angle_beta   90.00
_cell.angle_gamma   90.00
#
_symmetry.space_group_name_H-M   'P 1'
#
loop_
_entity.id
_entity.type
_entity.pdbx_description
1 polymer ?
#
loop_
_entity_poly.entity_id
_entity_poly.type
_entity_poly.pdbx_seq_one_letter_code
_entity_poly.pdbx_strand_id
1 'polypeptide(L)'
;MHLRIIGFVAGLFFAVSCSFADESIKIPADYAPSESPSGQQTYANLPINPAGINVVSGNLGNDGSHFRNEFRNHMNLWMTAKGPGPHSIEWKLQVPEDGDYEVSALVSGKGARLAWTCNGEKQDSAALNAIMSQGWDRVNLGTLRLKAGENSLRLMVENANGFKFDALELVQPVVKADLLKEALAMRQKPDWFKNAGYGLMFQWTNRATPPKGSIKPWEEKVNDFDLEGFVDMVEETGAAYVLWSITWGQQYISAPIQSLDAIIAGRTTKRDLLGEMADALQARGIKLIFYYHYGYDCNHSIDADWMKASGGYEADKTELYQNWMSIVSEIGDRYGEKLHGWWFDGGQRYYNCHFDNTPGDQGILSAPFKELTQAAKKGNPERVVAYNSWVKPRLTEYQDYYAGEGAHVSGSLDEGTFPSGPQQGLLAHGCFIFEKRWGHIEPDTIITKPKFTLPKLTAMIKNAQKEQFPLSINLEMYEDGSVSPDSVALLKQLKDAVRRP
;
A
#
# COMPACT_ATOMS: atom_id res chain seq x y z
N MET A 1 25.66 -54.85 27.22
CA MET A 1 24.52 -53.97 27.54
C MET A 1 24.93 -52.54 27.20
N HIS A 2 24.58 -52.08 26.00
CA HIS A 2 25.04 -50.82 25.43
C HIS A 2 24.16 -49.66 25.92
N LEU A 3 24.76 -48.66 26.57
CA LEU A 3 24.14 -47.35 26.77
C LEU A 3 24.80 -46.36 25.81
N ARG A 4 24.02 -45.83 24.87
CA ARG A 4 24.39 -44.73 23.98
C ARG A 4 24.40 -43.43 24.78
N ILE A 5 25.54 -42.75 24.78
CA ILE A 5 25.66 -41.33 25.15
C ILE A 5 25.38 -40.54 23.87
N ILE A 6 24.26 -39.83 23.82
CA ILE A 6 23.96 -38.82 22.79
C ILE A 6 24.37 -37.48 23.36
N GLY A 7 25.47 -36.92 22.85
CA GLY A 7 25.88 -35.55 23.13
C GLY A 7 24.96 -34.57 22.41
N PHE A 8 24.30 -33.70 23.18
CA PHE A 8 23.58 -32.55 22.67
C PHE A 8 24.61 -31.48 22.25
N VAL A 9 24.80 -31.31 20.94
CA VAL A 9 25.52 -30.14 20.40
C VAL A 9 24.51 -29.01 20.31
N ALA A 10 24.57 -28.06 21.24
CA ALA A 10 23.85 -26.81 21.16
C ALA A 10 24.48 -25.95 20.05
N GLY A 11 23.92 -26.02 18.85
CA GLY A 11 24.23 -25.07 17.78
C GLY A 11 23.62 -23.71 18.12
N LEU A 12 24.45 -22.74 18.50
CA LEU A 12 24.10 -21.32 18.48
C LEU A 12 23.79 -20.93 17.03
N PHE A 13 22.50 -20.86 16.68
CA PHE A 13 22.08 -20.12 15.50
C PHE A 13 22.24 -18.62 15.81
N PHE A 14 23.32 -18.03 15.31
CA PHE A 14 23.38 -16.58 15.13
C PHE A 14 22.34 -16.21 14.07
N ALA A 15 21.15 -15.82 14.50
CA ALA A 15 20.24 -15.04 13.68
C ALA A 15 20.93 -13.70 13.43
N VAL A 16 21.58 -13.55 12.28
CA VAL A 16 21.97 -12.24 11.77
C VAL A 16 20.67 -11.56 11.36
N SER A 17 20.01 -10.92 12.32
CA SER A 17 18.99 -9.94 12.02
C SER A 17 19.69 -8.79 11.29
N CYS A 18 19.41 -8.63 10.00
CA CYS A 18 19.57 -7.32 9.36
C CYS A 18 18.50 -6.40 9.95
N SER A 19 18.75 -5.95 11.19
CA SER A 19 18.14 -4.73 11.67
C SER A 19 18.76 -3.62 10.83
N PHE A 20 17.94 -2.98 10.00
CA PHE A 20 18.26 -1.68 9.43
C PHE A 20 18.41 -0.72 10.62
N ALA A 21 19.63 -0.63 11.15
CA ALA A 21 19.92 0.19 12.30
C ALA A 21 19.69 1.67 11.93
N ASP A 22 18.65 2.24 12.54
CA ASP A 22 18.67 3.57 13.13
C ASP A 22 19.00 4.74 12.17
N GLU A 23 18.30 4.80 11.04
CA GLU A 23 17.84 6.11 10.57
C GLU A 23 16.46 6.32 11.18
N SER A 24 16.39 7.16 12.22
CA SER A 24 15.16 7.80 12.67
C SER A 24 14.24 8.01 11.47
N ILE A 25 13.03 7.44 11.48
CA ILE A 25 12.06 7.49 10.39
C ILE A 25 11.87 8.96 9.99
N LYS A 26 12.64 9.43 9.00
CA LYS A 26 12.37 10.70 8.35
C LYS A 26 11.17 10.39 7.48
N ILE A 27 10.01 10.78 8.00
CA ILE A 27 8.74 10.72 7.27
C ILE A 27 9.02 11.32 5.89
N PRO A 28 8.84 10.56 4.79
CA PRO A 28 9.02 11.09 3.44
C PRO A 28 8.21 12.38 3.28
N ALA A 29 8.66 13.29 2.42
CA ALA A 29 7.93 14.55 2.16
C ALA A 29 6.44 14.30 1.81
N ASP A 30 6.15 13.13 1.23
CA ASP A 30 4.83 12.68 0.81
C ASP A 30 3.88 12.32 1.98
N TYR A 31 4.38 12.26 3.23
CA TYR A 31 3.56 12.02 4.43
C TYR A 31 3.68 13.14 5.48
N ALA A 32 4.02 14.35 5.03
CA ALA A 32 4.08 15.52 5.90
C ALA A 32 2.70 15.81 6.57
N PRO A 33 2.70 16.36 7.80
CA PRO A 33 1.47 16.76 8.48
C PRO A 33 0.60 17.67 7.61
N SER A 34 -0.70 17.47 7.65
CA SER A 34 -1.69 18.32 6.97
C SER A 34 -2.80 18.68 7.94
N GLU A 35 -3.50 19.79 7.69
CA GLU A 35 -4.64 20.18 8.51
C GLU A 35 -5.86 19.28 8.21
N SER A 36 -6.58 18.89 9.25
CA SER A 36 -7.89 18.25 9.08
C SER A 36 -8.84 19.23 8.41
N PRO A 37 -9.77 18.76 7.55
CA PRO A 37 -10.86 19.60 7.05
C PRO A 37 -11.59 20.30 8.21
N SER A 38 -11.91 21.58 8.02
CA SER A 38 -12.66 22.38 8.99
C SER A 38 -14.13 21.97 8.97
N GLY A 39 -14.50 21.05 9.85
CA GLY A 39 -15.86 20.56 10.01
C GLY A 39 -16.08 19.93 11.38
N GLN A 40 -17.32 19.95 11.85
CA GLN A 40 -17.68 19.25 13.08
C GLN A 40 -17.61 17.74 12.80
N GLN A 41 -16.77 17.03 13.55
CA GLN A 41 -16.68 15.57 13.46
C GLN A 41 -18.06 14.98 13.79
N THR A 42 -18.64 14.25 12.84
CA THR A 42 -19.95 13.62 13.00
C THR A 42 -19.75 12.17 13.43
N TYR A 43 -20.30 11.80 14.59
CA TYR A 43 -20.25 10.43 15.11
C TYR A 43 -21.55 9.72 14.73
N ALA A 44 -21.71 9.44 13.44
CA ALA A 44 -22.93 8.89 12.89
C ALA A 44 -23.06 7.38 13.14
N ASN A 45 -24.26 6.83 12.91
CA ASN A 45 -24.54 5.40 13.07
C ASN A 45 -23.94 4.62 11.90
N LEU A 46 -22.84 3.90 12.15
CA LEU A 46 -22.09 3.18 11.11
C LEU A 46 -22.88 1.96 10.61
N PRO A 47 -23.12 1.80 9.30
CA PRO A 47 -23.82 0.65 8.75
C PRO A 47 -22.94 -0.60 8.81
N ILE A 48 -23.45 -1.68 9.38
CA ILE A 48 -22.77 -2.98 9.42
C ILE A 48 -23.31 -3.87 8.30
N ASN A 49 -22.40 -4.33 7.44
CA ASN A 49 -22.65 -5.37 6.45
C ASN A 49 -22.33 -6.76 7.05
N PRO A 50 -23.34 -7.61 7.30
CA PRO A 50 -23.12 -8.95 7.86
C PRO A 50 -22.32 -9.87 6.92
N ALA A 51 -22.32 -9.58 5.61
CA ALA A 51 -21.66 -10.37 4.58
C ALA A 51 -20.22 -9.90 4.26
N GLY A 52 -19.67 -8.96 5.02
CA GLY A 52 -18.35 -8.38 4.75
C GLY A 52 -17.51 -8.09 5.99
N ILE A 53 -16.31 -7.56 5.75
CA ILE A 53 -15.45 -6.99 6.78
C ILE A 53 -15.88 -5.54 6.99
N ASN A 54 -16.18 -5.18 8.23
CA ASN A 54 -16.61 -3.84 8.60
C ASN A 54 -15.45 -3.11 9.28
N VAL A 55 -14.94 -2.05 8.64
CA VAL A 55 -13.85 -1.22 9.19
C VAL A 55 -14.46 -0.07 9.99
N VAL A 56 -14.44 -0.22 11.31
CA VAL A 56 -14.94 0.76 12.28
C VAL A 56 -13.75 1.63 12.71
N SER A 57 -13.51 2.69 11.94
CA SER A 57 -12.34 3.56 12.09
C SER A 57 -12.43 4.47 13.33
N GLY A 58 -11.28 4.73 13.95
CA GLY A 58 -11.17 5.61 15.12
C GLY A 58 -11.70 7.01 14.88
N ASN A 59 -11.44 7.57 13.70
CA ASN A 59 -11.88 8.91 13.34
C ASN A 59 -13.40 9.05 13.17
N LEU A 60 -14.16 7.95 13.22
CA LEU A 60 -15.61 7.94 13.19
C LEU A 60 -16.23 7.75 14.59
N GLY A 61 -15.41 7.55 15.62
CA GLY A 61 -15.86 7.29 16.99
C GLY A 61 -15.73 8.50 17.89
N ASN A 62 -16.66 8.64 18.82
CA ASN A 62 -16.60 9.64 19.88
C ASN A 62 -15.55 9.22 20.90
N ASP A 63 -14.43 9.93 20.90
CA ASP A 63 -13.29 9.64 21.75
C ASP A 63 -13.23 10.53 23.00
N GLY A 64 -14.20 11.42 23.21
CA GLY A 64 -14.20 12.37 24.33
C GLY A 64 -12.94 13.25 24.38
N SER A 65 -12.26 13.50 23.25
CA SER A 65 -10.96 14.15 23.16
C SER A 65 -9.79 13.40 23.82
N HIS A 66 -9.92 12.10 24.09
CA HIS A 66 -8.85 11.26 24.64
C HIS A 66 -7.71 11.00 23.64
N PHE A 67 -7.96 11.19 22.35
CA PHE A 67 -7.01 10.95 21.27
C PHE A 67 -6.83 12.20 20.40
N ARG A 68 -5.75 12.19 19.62
CA ARG A 68 -5.47 13.14 18.54
C ARG A 68 -5.49 12.39 17.21
N ASN A 69 -6.27 12.88 16.26
CA ASN A 69 -6.19 12.43 14.87
C ASN A 69 -4.84 12.82 14.25
N GLU A 70 -4.13 11.85 13.69
CA GLU A 70 -2.88 12.06 12.95
C GLU A 70 -3.21 12.27 11.48
N PHE A 71 -3.60 13.51 11.17
CA PHE A 71 -3.90 13.91 9.81
C PHE A 71 -2.60 14.24 9.06
N ARG A 72 -2.33 13.47 8.01
CA ARG A 72 -1.13 13.60 7.18
C ARG A 72 -1.52 13.35 5.74
N ASN A 73 -0.90 14.09 4.83
CA ASN A 73 -1.12 13.87 3.40
C ASN A 73 -2.63 13.83 3.02
N HIS A 74 -3.41 14.74 3.60
CA HIS A 74 -4.86 14.84 3.42
C HIS A 74 -5.67 13.60 3.84
N MET A 75 -5.13 12.77 4.73
CA MET A 75 -5.84 11.62 5.28
C MET A 75 -5.64 11.47 6.78
N ASN A 76 -6.67 10.98 7.46
CA ASN A 76 -6.58 10.49 8.82
C ASN A 76 -5.96 9.09 8.78
N LEU A 77 -4.69 9.01 9.17
CA LEU A 77 -3.97 7.76 9.14
C LEU A 77 -4.25 6.88 10.36
N TRP A 78 -4.45 7.48 11.52
CA TRP A 78 -4.75 6.83 12.79
C TRP A 78 -4.96 7.90 13.88
N MET A 79 -5.34 7.45 15.07
CA MET A 79 -5.43 8.24 16.28
C MET A 79 -4.25 7.92 17.22
N THR A 80 -3.73 8.94 17.92
CA THR A 80 -2.71 8.78 18.98
C THR A 80 -3.30 9.15 20.34
N ALA A 81 -3.12 8.31 21.36
CA ALA A 81 -3.60 8.58 22.71
C ALA A 81 -2.90 9.81 23.34
N LYS A 82 -3.66 10.67 24.04
CA LYS A 82 -3.14 11.88 24.71
C LYS A 82 -2.61 11.55 26.11
N GLY A 83 -1.42 10.96 26.17
CA GLY A 83 -0.75 10.61 27.42
C GLY A 83 -1.20 9.27 28.00
N PRO A 84 -0.76 8.92 29.21
CA PRO A 84 -1.14 7.68 29.87
C PRO A 84 -2.57 7.72 30.44
N GLY A 85 -3.15 6.55 30.64
CA GLY A 85 -4.38 6.34 31.38
C GLY A 85 -5.46 5.61 30.58
N PRO A 86 -6.67 5.55 31.15
CA PRO A 86 -7.80 5.00 30.45
C PRO A 86 -8.26 5.98 29.38
N HIS A 87 -8.34 5.47 28.16
CA HIS A 87 -8.98 6.14 27.04
C HIS A 87 -10.14 5.29 26.54
N SER A 88 -11.09 5.93 25.88
CA SER A 88 -12.17 5.22 25.23
C SER A 88 -12.54 5.87 23.91
N ILE A 89 -13.04 5.04 23.01
CA ILE A 89 -13.67 5.48 21.77
C ILE A 89 -15.00 4.74 21.67
N GLU A 90 -16.09 5.46 21.40
CA GLU A 90 -17.43 4.90 21.28
C GLU A 90 -18.02 5.15 19.89
N TRP A 91 -18.62 4.11 19.32
CA TRP A 91 -19.33 4.13 18.05
C TRP A 91 -20.76 3.68 18.25
N LYS A 92 -21.64 4.21 17.40
CA LYS A 92 -22.96 3.68 17.16
C LYS A 92 -22.94 2.85 15.90
N LEU A 93 -23.48 1.64 15.97
CA LEU A 93 -23.51 0.69 14.85
C LEU A 93 -24.96 0.37 14.50
N GLN A 94 -25.32 0.53 13.23
CA GLN A 94 -26.62 0.12 12.70
C GLN A 94 -26.48 -1.25 12.06
N VAL A 95 -27.13 -2.24 12.66
CA VAL A 95 -26.95 -3.66 12.30
C VAL A 95 -28.26 -4.20 11.74
N PRO A 96 -28.27 -4.86 10.56
CA PRO A 96 -29.50 -5.35 9.93
C PRO A 96 -30.06 -6.60 10.61
N GLU A 97 -29.19 -7.43 11.18
CA GLU A 97 -29.59 -8.70 11.82
C GLU A 97 -28.65 -9.08 12.97
N ASP A 98 -29.17 -9.87 13.89
CA ASP A 98 -28.41 -10.48 14.98
C ASP A 98 -27.24 -11.33 14.45
N GLY A 99 -26.04 -11.18 15.02
CA GLY A 99 -24.89 -11.99 14.61
C GLY A 99 -23.70 -11.93 15.56
N ASP A 100 -22.83 -12.94 15.48
CA ASP A 100 -21.56 -13.01 16.20
C ASP A 100 -20.42 -12.55 15.29
N TYR A 101 -19.65 -11.57 15.74
CA TYR A 101 -18.56 -10.95 14.98
C TYR A 101 -17.24 -11.16 15.70
N GLU A 102 -16.23 -11.65 14.99
CA GLU A 102 -14.85 -11.55 15.45
C GLU A 102 -14.44 -10.06 15.41
N VAL A 103 -13.80 -9.61 16.48
CA VAL A 103 -13.29 -8.25 16.62
C VAL A 103 -11.77 -8.29 16.52
N SER A 104 -11.19 -7.55 15.58
CA SER A 104 -9.74 -7.31 15.52
C SER A 104 -9.45 -5.82 15.56
N ALA A 105 -8.31 -5.42 16.13
CA ALA A 105 -7.88 -4.03 16.20
C ALA A 105 -6.56 -3.82 15.48
N LEU A 106 -6.49 -2.80 14.62
CA LEU A 106 -5.24 -2.34 14.03
C LEU A 106 -4.63 -1.28 14.94
N VAL A 107 -3.49 -1.61 15.54
CA VAL A 107 -2.88 -0.83 16.62
C VAL A 107 -1.36 -0.81 16.53
N SER A 108 -0.76 0.19 17.15
CA SER A 108 0.68 0.28 17.38
C SER A 108 0.94 0.81 18.78
N GLY A 109 1.92 0.23 19.48
CA GLY A 109 2.33 0.65 20.81
C GLY A 109 2.51 -0.54 21.74
N LYS A 110 3.46 -0.46 22.67
CA LYS A 110 3.80 -1.60 23.54
C LYS A 110 3.12 -1.48 24.90
N GLY A 111 2.56 -2.59 25.37
CA GLY A 111 2.06 -2.71 26.75
C GLY A 111 0.69 -2.09 27.02
N ALA A 112 0.06 -1.47 26.02
CA ALA A 112 -1.34 -1.07 26.13
C ALA A 112 -2.24 -2.31 26.23
N ARG A 113 -3.32 -2.19 27.01
CA ARG A 113 -4.35 -3.23 27.12
C ARG A 113 -5.65 -2.73 26.53
N LEU A 114 -6.30 -3.60 25.77
CA LEU A 114 -7.54 -3.29 25.07
C LEU A 114 -8.67 -4.11 25.68
N ALA A 115 -9.87 -3.54 25.70
CA ALA A 115 -11.10 -4.19 26.09
C ALA A 115 -12.26 -3.53 25.35
N TRP A 116 -13.39 -4.21 25.25
CA TRP A 116 -14.57 -3.60 24.64
C TRP A 116 -15.83 -3.86 25.47
N THR A 117 -16.79 -2.95 25.36
CA THR A 117 -18.16 -3.16 25.82
C THR A 117 -19.13 -2.93 24.68
N CYS A 118 -20.17 -3.74 24.59
CA CYS A 118 -21.26 -3.51 23.65
C CYS A 118 -22.60 -3.87 24.27
N ASN A 119 -23.56 -2.95 24.26
CA ASN A 119 -24.92 -3.17 24.80
C ASN A 119 -24.96 -3.79 26.22
N GLY A 120 -23.96 -3.50 27.06
CA GLY A 120 -23.83 -4.06 28.41
C GLY A 120 -23.04 -5.36 28.52
N GLU A 121 -22.73 -6.04 27.41
CA GLU A 121 -21.72 -7.10 27.35
C GLU A 121 -20.31 -6.49 27.42
N LYS A 122 -19.36 -7.20 28.02
CA LYS A 122 -17.97 -6.78 28.17
C LYS A 122 -17.03 -7.95 27.94
N GLN A 123 -15.95 -7.70 27.20
CA GLN A 123 -14.77 -8.56 27.16
C GLN A 123 -13.61 -7.84 27.87
N ASP A 124 -13.04 -8.47 28.91
CA ASP A 124 -12.09 -7.79 29.80
C ASP A 124 -10.63 -7.86 29.34
N SER A 125 -9.89 -6.82 29.72
CA SER A 125 -8.49 -6.54 29.37
C SER A 125 -7.48 -7.60 29.83
N ALA A 126 -7.81 -8.40 30.85
CA ALA A 126 -6.93 -9.48 31.31
C ALA A 126 -6.92 -10.69 30.35
N ALA A 127 -7.95 -10.83 29.51
CA ALA A 127 -8.04 -11.88 28.50
C ALA A 127 -7.40 -11.49 27.16
N LEU A 128 -7.05 -10.21 26.98
CA LEU A 128 -6.52 -9.64 25.75
C LEU A 128 -5.04 -9.31 25.96
N ASN A 129 -4.16 -10.03 25.26
CA ASN A 129 -2.72 -9.92 25.44
C ASN A 129 -2.25 -8.47 25.32
N ALA A 130 -1.30 -8.07 26.17
CA ALA A 130 -0.61 -6.79 26.02
C ALA A 130 -0.03 -6.71 24.60
N ILE A 131 -0.14 -5.55 23.94
CA ILE A 131 0.43 -5.39 22.61
C ILE A 131 1.95 -5.58 22.72
N MET A 132 2.45 -6.59 22.01
CA MET A 132 3.79 -7.13 22.22
C MET A 132 4.88 -6.38 21.43
N SER A 133 4.51 -5.57 20.44
CA SER A 133 5.44 -4.88 19.55
C SER A 133 5.20 -3.36 19.53
N GLN A 134 6.25 -2.60 19.22
CA GLN A 134 6.15 -1.17 18.94
C GLN A 134 5.68 -0.89 17.50
N GLY A 135 5.74 -1.90 16.62
CA GLY A 135 5.25 -1.80 15.24
C GLY A 135 3.73 -1.84 15.19
N TRP A 136 3.20 -1.62 13.98
CA TRP A 136 1.79 -1.86 13.75
C TRP A 136 1.49 -3.35 13.68
N ASP A 137 0.38 -3.76 14.28
CA ASP A 137 -0.10 -5.13 14.26
C ASP A 137 -1.63 -5.20 14.28
N ARG A 138 -2.17 -6.38 13.96
CA ARG A 138 -3.60 -6.69 14.06
C ARG A 138 -3.82 -7.62 15.25
N VAL A 139 -4.54 -7.14 16.26
CA VAL A 139 -4.77 -7.85 17.52
C VAL A 139 -6.21 -8.34 17.59
N ASN A 140 -6.42 -9.64 17.73
CA ASN A 140 -7.75 -10.21 17.95
C ASN A 140 -8.24 -9.88 19.37
N LEU A 141 -9.46 -9.36 19.47
CA LEU A 141 -10.13 -8.93 20.69
C LEU A 141 -11.30 -9.83 21.12
N GLY A 142 -11.41 -11.04 20.54
CA GLY A 142 -12.46 -12.00 20.81
C GLY A 142 -13.68 -11.83 19.90
N THR A 143 -14.84 -12.26 20.40
CA THR A 143 -16.11 -12.28 19.67
C THR A 143 -17.14 -11.42 20.37
N LEU A 144 -17.83 -10.59 19.59
CA LEU A 144 -18.87 -9.67 20.01
C LEU A 144 -20.22 -10.09 19.41
N ARG A 145 -21.28 -10.14 20.22
CA ARG A 145 -22.65 -10.26 19.72
C ARG A 145 -23.20 -8.89 19.35
N LEU A 146 -23.63 -8.72 18.11
CA LEU A 146 -24.43 -7.58 17.68
C LEU A 146 -25.90 -7.98 17.54
N LYS A 147 -26.79 -7.04 17.87
CA LYS A 147 -28.25 -7.20 17.76
C LYS A 147 -28.79 -6.41 16.59
N ALA A 148 -29.86 -6.88 15.96
CA ALA A 148 -30.56 -6.09 14.95
C ALA A 148 -30.97 -4.72 15.53
N GLY A 149 -30.72 -3.64 14.78
CA GLY A 149 -30.93 -2.27 15.24
C GLY A 149 -29.64 -1.56 15.65
N GLU A 150 -29.78 -0.54 16.51
CA GLU A 150 -28.65 0.24 17.00
C GLU A 150 -27.91 -0.51 18.12
N ASN A 151 -26.57 -0.52 18.03
CA ASN A 151 -25.68 -1.04 19.06
C ASN A 151 -24.69 0.07 19.48
N SER A 152 -24.37 0.16 20.77
CA SER A 152 -23.29 1.03 21.28
C SER A 152 -22.06 0.18 21.48
N LEU A 153 -21.01 0.35 20.67
CA LEU A 153 -19.71 -0.32 20.84
C LEU A 153 -18.72 0.67 21.41
N ARG A 154 -18.03 0.31 22.49
CA ARG A 154 -16.97 1.13 23.08
C ARG A 154 -15.70 0.32 23.22
N LEU A 155 -14.61 0.81 22.63
CA LEU A 155 -13.25 0.36 22.89
C LEU A 155 -12.71 1.10 24.11
N MET A 156 -12.13 0.36 25.05
CA MET A 156 -11.42 0.86 26.21
C MET A 156 -9.94 0.53 26.06
N VAL A 157 -9.09 1.51 26.33
CA VAL A 157 -7.64 1.41 26.16
C VAL A 157 -6.99 1.85 27.46
N GLU A 158 -6.28 0.92 28.11
CA GLU A 158 -5.35 1.28 29.17
C GLU A 158 -3.97 1.52 28.54
N ASN A 159 -3.61 2.79 28.36
CA ASN A 159 -2.36 3.19 27.73
C ASN A 159 -1.33 3.57 28.79
N ALA A 160 -0.19 2.89 28.81
CA ALA A 160 0.94 3.32 29.64
C ALA A 160 1.76 4.41 28.94
N ASN A 161 2.07 4.23 27.65
CA ASN A 161 2.78 5.21 26.83
C ASN A 161 2.68 4.85 25.34
N GLY A 162 2.45 5.85 24.48
CA GLY A 162 2.68 5.73 23.03
C GLY A 162 1.76 4.77 22.28
N PHE A 163 0.47 4.74 22.62
CA PHE A 163 -0.54 3.96 21.89
C PHE A 163 -1.14 4.71 20.68
N LYS A 164 -1.26 4.00 19.57
CA LYS A 164 -1.90 4.42 18.32
C LYS A 164 -2.96 3.40 17.93
N PHE A 165 -4.08 3.90 17.43
CA PHE A 165 -5.24 3.10 17.03
C PHE A 165 -5.76 3.58 15.67
N ASP A 166 -5.97 2.64 14.76
CA ASP A 166 -6.52 2.94 13.43
C ASP A 166 -8.00 2.60 13.36
N ALA A 167 -8.33 1.31 13.45
CA ALA A 167 -9.71 0.83 13.31
C ALA A 167 -9.92 -0.50 14.05
N LEU A 168 -11.19 -0.79 14.33
CA LEU A 168 -11.66 -2.15 14.57
C LEU A 168 -12.12 -2.78 13.25
N GLU A 169 -11.86 -4.07 13.07
CA GLU A 169 -12.48 -4.92 12.06
C GLU A 169 -13.53 -5.80 12.73
N LEU A 170 -14.77 -5.75 12.24
CA LEU A 170 -15.85 -6.63 12.65
C LEU A 170 -16.25 -7.52 11.47
N VAL A 171 -16.16 -8.84 11.65
CA VAL A 171 -16.53 -9.80 10.61
C VAL A 171 -17.11 -11.07 11.23
N GLN A 172 -18.17 -11.63 10.64
CA GLN A 172 -18.68 -12.92 11.10
C GLN A 172 -17.66 -14.04 10.80
N PRO A 173 -17.38 -14.97 11.73
CA PRO A 173 -16.36 -16.00 11.53
C PRO A 173 -16.52 -16.83 10.25
N VAL A 174 -17.76 -17.18 9.87
CA VAL A 174 -18.05 -17.91 8.64
C VAL A 174 -17.69 -17.09 7.40
N VAL A 175 -18.08 -15.81 7.37
CA VAL A 175 -17.76 -14.88 6.29
C VAL A 175 -16.26 -14.67 6.17
N LYS A 176 -15.56 -14.50 7.30
CA LYS A 176 -14.09 -14.37 7.30
C LYS A 176 -13.42 -15.59 6.69
N ALA A 177 -13.87 -16.80 7.02
CA ALA A 177 -13.33 -18.03 6.48
C ALA A 177 -13.57 -18.15 4.96
N ASP A 178 -14.76 -17.78 4.48
CA ASP A 178 -15.10 -17.80 3.06
C ASP A 178 -14.28 -16.76 2.27
N LEU A 179 -14.21 -15.52 2.76
CA LEU A 179 -13.39 -14.47 2.15
C LEU A 179 -11.91 -14.86 2.09
N LEU A 180 -11.37 -15.45 3.17
CA LEU A 180 -9.99 -15.93 3.19
C LEU A 180 -9.77 -17.05 2.17
N LYS A 181 -10.69 -18.02 2.08
CA LYS A 181 -10.62 -19.10 1.10
C LYS A 181 -10.61 -18.57 -0.33
N GLU A 182 -11.49 -17.63 -0.66
CA GLU A 182 -11.54 -17.00 -1.97
C GLU A 182 -10.27 -16.20 -2.28
N ALA A 183 -9.81 -15.40 -1.33
CA ALA A 183 -8.60 -14.59 -1.48
C ALA A 183 -7.36 -15.47 -1.71
N LEU A 184 -7.21 -16.55 -0.95
CA LEU A 184 -6.12 -17.51 -1.13
C LEU A 184 -6.20 -18.26 -2.47
N ALA A 185 -7.41 -18.52 -2.98
CA ALA A 185 -7.59 -19.12 -4.31
C ALA A 185 -7.18 -18.16 -5.45
N MET A 186 -7.25 -16.84 -5.24
CA MET A 186 -6.78 -15.83 -6.20
C MET A 186 -5.28 -15.52 -6.08
N ARG A 187 -4.66 -15.91 -4.95
CA ARG A 187 -3.30 -15.51 -4.61
C ARG A 187 -2.26 -16.12 -5.56
N GLN A 188 -1.41 -15.27 -6.10
CA GLN A 188 -0.32 -15.61 -7.01
C GLN A 188 1.01 -15.58 -6.27
N LYS A 189 1.89 -16.53 -6.61
CA LYS A 189 3.26 -16.61 -6.07
C LYS A 189 4.28 -16.95 -7.16
N PRO A 190 4.40 -16.12 -8.21
CA PRO A 190 5.19 -16.50 -9.36
C PRO A 190 6.70 -16.46 -9.05
N ASP A 191 7.42 -17.47 -9.54
CA ASP A 191 8.87 -17.59 -9.34
C ASP A 191 9.65 -16.39 -9.91
N TRP A 192 9.17 -15.81 -11.03
CA TRP A 192 9.83 -14.66 -11.66
C TRP A 192 9.95 -13.48 -10.69
N PHE A 193 8.95 -13.27 -9.81
CA PHE A 193 8.93 -12.13 -8.91
C PHE A 193 9.93 -12.33 -7.76
N LYS A 194 9.87 -13.47 -7.07
CA LYS A 194 10.81 -13.76 -5.97
C LYS A 194 12.27 -13.90 -6.44
N ASN A 195 12.49 -14.34 -7.68
CA ASN A 195 13.82 -14.50 -8.27
C ASN A 195 14.32 -13.25 -9.03
N ALA A 196 13.50 -12.19 -9.17
CA ALA A 196 13.86 -11.02 -9.98
C ALA A 196 15.09 -10.28 -9.44
N GLY A 197 15.33 -10.29 -8.12
CA GLY A 197 16.43 -9.58 -7.45
C GLY A 197 16.21 -8.06 -7.42
N TYR A 198 16.08 -7.41 -8.57
CA TYR A 198 15.65 -6.01 -8.67
C TYR A 198 14.95 -5.67 -9.98
N GLY A 199 14.16 -4.60 -9.90
CA GLY A 199 13.57 -3.89 -11.03
C GLY A 199 13.77 -2.37 -10.88
N LEU A 200 13.36 -1.60 -11.89
CA LEU A 200 13.39 -0.14 -11.82
C LEU A 200 11.99 0.43 -11.66
N MET A 201 11.85 1.46 -10.84
CA MET A 201 10.59 2.16 -10.61
C MET A 201 10.70 3.61 -11.08
N PHE A 202 9.62 4.15 -11.64
CA PHE A 202 9.59 5.51 -12.16
C PHE A 202 8.26 6.20 -11.84
N GLN A 203 8.32 7.36 -11.15
CA GLN A 203 7.20 8.28 -11.00
C GLN A 203 7.23 9.36 -12.09
N TRP A 204 7.04 8.95 -13.34
CA TRP A 204 6.97 9.87 -14.48
C TRP A 204 5.51 10.15 -14.84
N THR A 205 5.09 11.41 -14.73
CA THR A 205 3.70 11.83 -14.97
C THR A 205 3.65 13.18 -15.68
N ASN A 206 2.43 13.71 -15.88
CA ASN A 206 2.19 15.05 -16.41
C ASN A 206 2.88 16.17 -15.61
N ARG A 207 3.41 15.86 -14.43
CA ARG A 207 4.11 16.80 -13.55
C ARG A 207 5.63 16.73 -13.58
N ALA A 208 6.21 15.70 -14.22
CA ALA A 208 7.66 15.61 -14.30
C ALA A 208 8.23 16.85 -15.02
N THR A 209 9.28 17.45 -14.48
CA THR A 209 9.86 18.70 -14.99
C THR A 209 11.01 18.44 -15.98
N PRO A 210 11.26 19.34 -16.94
CA PRO A 210 12.54 19.35 -17.65
C PRO A 210 13.66 19.84 -16.70
N PRO A 211 14.94 19.62 -17.05
CA PRO A 211 16.06 20.20 -16.31
C PRO A 211 16.01 21.74 -16.21
N LYS A 212 15.40 22.38 -17.22
CA LYS A 212 15.18 23.82 -17.28
C LYS A 212 13.96 24.15 -18.12
N GLY A 213 13.17 25.12 -17.68
CA GLY A 213 12.00 25.61 -18.40
C GLY A 213 10.68 25.04 -17.88
N SER A 214 9.61 25.28 -18.64
CA SER A 214 8.24 24.87 -18.29
C SER A 214 7.93 23.45 -18.75
N ILE A 215 7.09 22.76 -17.98
CA ILE A 215 6.54 21.46 -18.34
C ILE A 215 5.72 21.55 -19.64
N LYS A 216 5.92 20.61 -20.55
CA LYS A 216 5.14 20.48 -21.79
C LYS A 216 3.69 20.05 -21.52
N PRO A 217 2.73 20.39 -22.40
CA PRO A 217 1.39 19.79 -22.39
C PRO A 217 1.47 18.26 -22.41
N TRP A 218 0.54 17.58 -21.72
CA TRP A 218 0.60 16.13 -21.52
C TRP A 218 0.68 15.33 -22.84
N GLU A 219 -0.15 15.68 -23.83
CA GLU A 219 -0.14 15.05 -25.15
C GLU A 219 1.21 15.19 -25.86
N GLU A 220 1.81 16.40 -25.85
CA GLU A 220 3.12 16.66 -26.46
C GLU A 220 4.23 15.88 -25.75
N LYS A 221 4.22 15.90 -24.41
CA LYS A 221 5.16 15.18 -23.57
C LYS A 221 5.16 13.68 -23.82
N VAL A 222 3.98 13.07 -23.94
CA VAL A 222 3.85 11.63 -24.25
C VAL A 222 4.29 11.33 -25.69
N ASN A 223 3.98 12.21 -26.64
CA ASN A 223 4.42 12.02 -28.03
C ASN A 223 5.94 12.13 -28.20
N ASP A 224 6.60 12.97 -27.41
CA ASP A 224 8.06 13.18 -27.44
C ASP A 224 8.86 12.11 -26.66
N PHE A 225 8.21 11.25 -25.89
CA PHE A 225 8.90 10.26 -25.06
C PHE A 225 9.70 9.27 -25.92
N ASP A 226 11.02 9.21 -25.69
CA ASP A 226 11.94 8.28 -26.34
C ASP A 226 11.83 6.89 -25.71
N LEU A 227 10.89 6.10 -26.24
CA LEU A 227 10.62 4.76 -25.73
C LEU A 227 11.79 3.80 -25.96
N GLU A 228 12.42 3.82 -27.14
CA GLU A 228 13.52 2.88 -27.42
C GLU A 228 14.72 3.19 -26.53
N GLY A 229 15.12 4.47 -26.41
CA GLY A 229 16.19 4.86 -25.50
C GLY A 229 15.89 4.51 -24.04
N PHE A 230 14.64 4.67 -23.60
CA PHE A 230 14.21 4.23 -22.26
C PHE A 230 14.39 2.72 -22.08
N VAL A 231 13.88 1.91 -23.01
CA VAL A 231 13.90 0.45 -22.84
C VAL A 231 15.32 -0.11 -22.98
N ASP A 232 16.15 0.44 -23.87
CA ASP A 232 17.58 0.10 -23.96
C ASP A 232 18.29 0.39 -22.64
N MET A 233 18.04 1.56 -22.04
CA MET A 233 18.60 1.91 -20.73
C MET A 233 18.20 0.89 -19.65
N VAL A 234 16.93 0.48 -19.59
CA VAL A 234 16.46 -0.53 -18.62
C VAL A 234 17.19 -1.86 -18.82
N GLU A 235 17.31 -2.36 -20.06
CA GLU A 235 18.01 -3.61 -20.36
C GLU A 235 19.51 -3.55 -19.99
N GLU A 236 20.16 -2.43 -20.31
CA GLU A 236 21.56 -2.20 -19.97
C GLU A 236 21.81 -2.23 -18.46
N THR A 237 20.82 -1.83 -17.64
CA THR A 237 20.90 -1.91 -16.18
C THR A 237 20.68 -3.30 -15.61
N GLY A 238 20.18 -4.27 -16.40
CA GLY A 238 19.94 -5.65 -15.94
C GLY A 238 18.73 -5.80 -14.99
N ALA A 239 17.81 -4.84 -15.03
CA ALA A 239 16.55 -4.91 -14.31
C ALA A 239 15.66 -6.02 -14.86
N ALA A 240 15.04 -6.80 -13.97
CA ALA A 240 14.15 -7.89 -14.37
C ALA A 240 12.71 -7.42 -14.67
N TYR A 241 12.35 -6.24 -14.17
CA TYR A 241 11.04 -5.63 -14.38
C TYR A 241 11.10 -4.11 -14.29
N VAL A 242 10.08 -3.47 -14.85
CA VAL A 242 9.77 -2.05 -14.66
C VAL A 242 8.49 -1.93 -13.84
N LEU A 243 8.51 -1.06 -12.83
CA LEU A 243 7.37 -0.61 -12.06
C LEU A 243 7.04 0.82 -12.50
N TRP A 244 6.13 0.94 -13.47
CA TRP A 244 5.83 2.19 -14.17
C TRP A 244 4.59 2.86 -13.58
N SER A 245 4.68 4.16 -13.32
CA SER A 245 3.54 4.90 -12.76
C SER A 245 2.61 5.35 -13.87
N ILE A 246 1.40 4.80 -13.89
CA ILE A 246 0.36 5.24 -14.82
C ILE A 246 -0.34 6.50 -14.33
N THR A 247 -0.25 6.79 -13.03
CA THR A 247 -0.62 8.04 -12.37
C THR A 247 0.23 8.23 -11.12
N TRP A 248 0.36 9.47 -10.64
CA TRP A 248 0.98 9.82 -9.35
C TRP A 248 0.34 11.10 -8.81
N GLY A 249 -0.79 10.94 -8.15
CA GLY A 249 -1.59 12.05 -7.62
C GLY A 249 -2.58 12.67 -8.61
N GLN A 250 -2.17 13.04 -9.82
CA GLN A 250 -3.12 13.53 -10.86
C GLN A 250 -3.53 12.39 -11.78
N GLN A 251 -4.80 12.36 -12.18
CA GLN A 251 -5.38 11.27 -12.97
C GLN A 251 -5.16 11.53 -14.47
N TYR A 252 -3.90 11.56 -14.92
CA TYR A 252 -3.50 11.64 -16.32
C TYR A 252 -2.81 10.35 -16.76
N ILE A 253 -3.33 9.69 -17.81
CA ILE A 253 -2.82 8.40 -18.29
C ILE A 253 -2.25 8.57 -19.70
N SER A 254 -1.08 7.98 -19.97
CA SER A 254 -0.37 8.05 -21.26
C SER A 254 -0.84 6.96 -22.23
N ALA A 255 -2.15 6.80 -22.33
CA ALA A 255 -2.84 5.89 -23.24
C ALA A 255 -4.30 6.33 -23.45
N PRO A 256 -4.95 5.96 -24.56
CA PRO A 256 -6.34 6.31 -24.78
C PRO A 256 -7.24 5.38 -23.97
N ILE A 257 -7.76 5.82 -22.82
CA ILE A 257 -8.56 5.01 -21.89
C ILE A 257 -10.01 5.51 -21.87
N GLN A 258 -10.91 4.75 -22.50
CA GLN A 258 -12.31 5.19 -22.72
C GLN A 258 -13.08 5.34 -21.42
N SER A 259 -12.86 4.46 -20.45
CA SER A 259 -13.49 4.52 -19.14
C SER A 259 -13.09 5.77 -18.37
N LEU A 260 -11.87 6.27 -18.54
CA LEU A 260 -11.44 7.54 -17.94
C LEU A 260 -12.05 8.73 -18.68
N ASP A 261 -12.01 8.71 -20.01
CA ASP A 261 -12.60 9.79 -20.83
C ASP A 261 -14.11 9.95 -20.62
N ALA A 262 -14.81 8.85 -20.30
CA ALA A 262 -16.23 8.87 -19.94
C ALA A 262 -16.52 9.59 -18.60
N ILE A 263 -15.54 9.64 -17.70
CA ILE A 263 -15.64 10.33 -16.41
C ILE A 263 -15.15 11.78 -16.56
N ILE A 264 -13.98 11.96 -17.17
CA ILE A 264 -13.35 13.26 -17.37
C ILE A 264 -12.50 13.28 -18.65
N ALA A 265 -12.90 14.12 -19.59
CA ALA A 265 -12.21 14.26 -20.87
C ALA A 265 -10.86 15.00 -20.75
N GLY A 266 -9.94 14.74 -21.68
CA GLY A 266 -8.65 15.44 -21.77
C GLY A 266 -7.60 14.97 -20.77
N ARG A 267 -7.81 13.80 -20.17
CA ARG A 267 -6.92 13.17 -19.19
C ARG A 267 -6.16 11.95 -19.74
N THR A 268 -6.35 11.65 -21.02
CA THR A 268 -5.72 10.56 -21.77
C THR A 268 -4.92 11.12 -22.94
N THR A 269 -4.18 10.26 -23.65
CA THR A 269 -3.44 10.62 -24.86
C THR A 269 -3.83 9.77 -26.06
N LYS A 270 -3.59 10.27 -27.27
CA LYS A 270 -3.82 9.47 -28.49
C LYS A 270 -2.79 8.35 -28.65
N ARG A 271 -1.51 8.66 -28.37
CA ARG A 271 -0.44 7.66 -28.31
C ARG A 271 -0.68 6.72 -27.14
N ASP A 272 -0.59 5.42 -27.39
CA ASP A 272 -0.67 4.37 -26.36
C ASP A 272 0.75 4.02 -25.88
N LEU A 273 1.39 4.96 -25.18
CA LEU A 273 2.76 4.77 -24.69
C LEU A 273 2.85 3.58 -23.73
N LEU A 274 1.81 3.34 -22.93
CA LEU A 274 1.75 2.19 -22.02
C LEU A 274 1.72 0.86 -22.79
N GLY A 275 0.97 0.78 -23.89
CA GLY A 275 0.91 -0.39 -24.76
C GLY A 275 2.21 -0.64 -25.50
N GLU A 276 2.80 0.41 -26.07
CA GLU A 276 4.10 0.36 -26.73
C GLU A 276 5.20 -0.10 -25.74
N MET A 277 5.19 0.44 -24.51
CA MET A 277 6.12 0.04 -23.45
C MET A 277 5.93 -1.44 -23.05
N ALA A 278 4.68 -1.90 -22.91
CA ALA A 278 4.40 -3.30 -22.61
C ALA A 278 4.97 -4.24 -23.69
N ASP A 279 4.82 -3.88 -24.96
CA ASP A 279 5.38 -4.65 -26.09
C ASP A 279 6.91 -4.65 -26.08
N ALA A 280 7.52 -3.46 -25.95
CA ALA A 280 8.97 -3.30 -26.02
C ALA A 280 9.72 -3.96 -24.85
N LEU A 281 9.16 -3.91 -23.63
CA LEU A 281 9.70 -4.60 -22.46
C LEU A 281 9.55 -6.13 -22.59
N GLN A 282 8.38 -6.59 -23.03
CA GLN A 282 8.15 -8.03 -23.23
C GLN A 282 9.12 -8.61 -24.28
N ALA A 283 9.39 -7.89 -25.36
CA ALA A 283 10.34 -8.32 -26.40
C ALA A 283 11.76 -8.56 -25.86
N ARG A 284 12.14 -7.86 -24.77
CA ARG A 284 13.42 -8.02 -24.07
C ARG A 284 13.33 -8.91 -22.82
N GLY A 285 12.18 -9.55 -22.59
CA GLY A 285 11.95 -10.42 -21.43
C GLY A 285 11.84 -9.67 -20.10
N ILE A 286 11.65 -8.35 -20.12
CA ILE A 286 11.50 -7.50 -18.94
C ILE A 286 10.02 -7.44 -18.57
N LYS A 287 9.70 -7.70 -17.30
CA LYS A 287 8.31 -7.70 -16.82
C LYS A 287 7.81 -6.28 -16.57
N LEU A 288 6.50 -6.07 -16.63
CA LEU A 288 5.88 -4.76 -16.40
C LEU A 288 4.87 -4.83 -15.26
N ILE A 289 5.03 -3.95 -14.27
CA ILE A 289 4.11 -3.71 -13.17
C ILE A 289 3.65 -2.26 -13.28
N PHE A 290 2.36 -1.99 -13.10
CA PHE A 290 1.87 -0.62 -13.01
C PHE A 290 1.71 -0.17 -11.56
N TYR A 291 2.33 0.95 -11.23
CA TYR A 291 1.97 1.75 -10.06
C TYR A 291 0.72 2.56 -10.38
N TYR A 292 -0.27 2.52 -9.50
CA TYR A 292 -1.48 3.28 -9.64
C TYR A 292 -1.89 3.98 -8.35
N HIS A 293 -1.92 5.31 -8.42
CA HIS A 293 -2.47 6.18 -7.40
C HIS A 293 -3.77 6.76 -7.95
N TYR A 294 -4.92 6.38 -7.38
CA TYR A 294 -6.24 6.69 -7.97
C TYR A 294 -6.68 8.17 -7.92
N GLY A 295 -5.74 9.07 -7.68
CA GLY A 295 -5.97 10.51 -7.79
C GLY A 295 -6.45 11.24 -6.53
N TYR A 296 -6.38 10.61 -5.34
CA TYR A 296 -6.68 11.32 -4.10
C TYR A 296 -5.75 12.51 -3.84
N ASP A 297 -6.25 13.52 -3.13
CA ASP A 297 -5.44 14.68 -2.75
C ASP A 297 -4.30 14.29 -1.79
N CYS A 298 -3.13 14.83 -2.04
CA CYS A 298 -1.91 14.57 -1.30
C CYS A 298 -1.01 15.81 -1.32
N ASN A 299 -0.01 15.89 -0.43
CA ASN A 299 0.83 17.08 -0.27
C ASN A 299 1.60 17.44 -1.53
N HIS A 300 1.98 16.43 -2.31
CA HIS A 300 2.62 16.69 -3.58
C HIS A 300 1.60 16.90 -4.69
N SER A 301 0.32 16.52 -4.60
CA SER A 301 -0.62 16.54 -5.73
C SER A 301 -2.06 16.82 -5.31
N ILE A 302 -2.69 17.79 -5.97
CA ILE A 302 -4.12 18.07 -5.84
C ILE A 302 -4.75 17.97 -7.24
N ASP A 303 -5.87 17.27 -7.36
CA ASP A 303 -6.63 17.11 -8.61
C ASP A 303 -8.13 17.18 -8.34
N ALA A 304 -8.59 18.36 -7.93
CA ALA A 304 -9.96 18.59 -7.50
C ALA A 304 -11.00 18.28 -8.58
N ASP A 305 -10.68 18.52 -9.86
CA ASP A 305 -11.57 18.20 -10.97
C ASP A 305 -11.81 16.69 -11.08
N TRP A 306 -10.74 15.88 -10.97
CA TRP A 306 -10.87 14.43 -10.92
C TRP A 306 -11.61 13.96 -9.67
N MET A 307 -11.24 14.45 -8.49
CA MET A 307 -11.87 14.04 -7.23
C MET A 307 -13.36 14.37 -7.20
N LYS A 308 -13.78 15.46 -7.84
CA LYS A 308 -15.20 15.76 -8.05
C LYS A 308 -15.84 14.83 -9.07
N ALA A 309 -15.24 14.66 -10.25
CA ALA A 309 -15.82 13.88 -11.34
C ALA A 309 -15.92 12.38 -11.03
N SER A 310 -14.98 11.84 -10.24
CA SER A 310 -14.93 10.43 -9.88
C SER A 310 -15.83 10.05 -8.70
N GLY A 311 -16.42 11.01 -7.99
CA GLY A 311 -17.09 10.78 -6.71
C GLY A 311 -16.13 10.70 -5.51
N GLY A 312 -14.85 11.05 -5.69
CA GLY A 312 -13.83 10.99 -4.64
C GLY A 312 -14.07 11.90 -3.43
N TYR A 313 -14.78 13.03 -3.59
CA TYR A 313 -15.17 13.91 -2.49
C TYR A 313 -16.50 13.55 -1.82
N GLU A 314 -17.28 12.64 -2.38
CA GLU A 314 -18.54 12.20 -1.80
C GLU A 314 -18.30 11.37 -0.54
N ALA A 315 -19.21 11.37 0.43
CA ALA A 315 -19.07 10.52 1.62
C ALA A 315 -19.16 9.03 1.25
N ASP A 316 -20.10 8.68 0.36
CA ASP A 316 -20.17 7.36 -0.22
C ASP A 316 -19.17 7.19 -1.37
N LYS A 317 -18.10 6.42 -1.12
CA LYS A 317 -17.05 6.14 -2.10
C LYS A 317 -17.42 5.05 -3.13
N THR A 318 -18.67 4.58 -3.17
CA THR A 318 -19.08 3.50 -4.09
C THR A 318 -18.85 3.86 -5.56
N GLU A 319 -19.25 5.06 -5.98
CA GLU A 319 -19.04 5.53 -7.37
C GLU A 319 -17.55 5.63 -7.71
N LEU A 320 -16.73 6.14 -6.79
CA LEU A 320 -15.27 6.19 -6.94
C LEU A 320 -14.68 4.82 -7.25
N TYR A 321 -15.06 3.79 -6.49
CA TYR A 321 -14.51 2.45 -6.73
C TYR A 321 -15.09 1.77 -7.97
N GLN A 322 -16.33 2.08 -8.37
CA GLN A 322 -16.86 1.64 -9.66
C GLN A 322 -16.08 2.24 -10.84
N ASN A 323 -15.81 3.54 -10.78
CA ASN A 323 -14.98 4.26 -11.75
C ASN A 323 -13.54 3.70 -11.78
N TRP A 324 -12.93 3.49 -10.62
CA TRP A 324 -11.63 2.84 -10.47
C TRP A 324 -11.61 1.46 -11.13
N MET A 325 -12.60 0.61 -10.86
CA MET A 325 -12.67 -0.76 -11.39
C MET A 325 -12.85 -0.76 -12.90
N SER A 326 -13.61 0.20 -13.45
CA SER A 326 -13.77 0.36 -14.90
C SER A 326 -12.43 0.67 -15.58
N ILE A 327 -11.68 1.64 -15.04
CA ILE A 327 -10.34 2.02 -15.54
C ILE A 327 -9.35 0.86 -15.45
N VAL A 328 -9.24 0.25 -14.28
CA VAL A 328 -8.29 -0.86 -14.05
C VAL A 328 -8.65 -2.07 -14.91
N SER A 329 -9.93 -2.36 -15.09
CA SER A 329 -10.41 -3.44 -15.96
C SER A 329 -10.09 -3.19 -17.43
N GLU A 330 -10.32 -1.98 -17.95
CA GLU A 330 -10.00 -1.64 -19.35
C GLU A 330 -8.50 -1.78 -19.61
N ILE A 331 -7.67 -1.23 -18.71
CA ILE A 331 -6.21 -1.34 -18.78
C ILE A 331 -5.76 -2.82 -18.72
N GLY A 332 -6.36 -3.57 -17.80
CA GLY A 332 -6.12 -5.00 -17.66
C GLY A 332 -6.44 -5.78 -18.93
N ASP A 333 -7.63 -5.61 -19.50
CA ASP A 333 -8.03 -6.29 -20.74
C ASP A 333 -7.13 -5.91 -21.92
N ARG A 334 -6.81 -4.61 -22.03
CA ARG A 334 -6.01 -4.08 -23.13
C ARG A 334 -4.60 -4.65 -23.18
N TYR A 335 -3.93 -4.70 -22.03
CA TYR A 335 -2.53 -5.14 -21.98
C TYR A 335 -2.37 -6.62 -21.63
N GLY A 336 -3.44 -7.29 -21.18
CA GLY A 336 -3.51 -8.74 -21.03
C GLY A 336 -2.34 -9.33 -20.24
N GLU A 337 -1.68 -10.32 -20.84
CA GLU A 337 -0.51 -11.02 -20.28
C GLU A 337 0.77 -10.18 -20.26
N LYS A 338 0.82 -9.07 -21.02
CA LYS A 338 1.99 -8.17 -21.06
C LYS A 338 2.12 -7.36 -19.77
N LEU A 339 1.00 -7.10 -19.09
CA LEU A 339 0.96 -6.51 -17.75
C LEU A 339 1.02 -7.63 -16.70
N HIS A 340 2.08 -7.63 -15.90
CA HIS A 340 2.41 -8.69 -14.95
C HIS A 340 2.02 -8.36 -13.50
N GLY A 341 1.70 -7.10 -13.19
CA GLY A 341 1.21 -6.77 -11.85
C GLY A 341 0.77 -5.33 -11.64
N TRP A 342 0.24 -5.10 -10.45
CA TRP A 342 -0.25 -3.82 -9.95
C TRP A 342 0.32 -3.51 -8.57
N TRP A 343 0.77 -2.27 -8.40
CA TRP A 343 1.14 -1.68 -7.12
C TRP A 343 0.20 -0.49 -6.86
N PHE A 344 -0.81 -0.69 -6.04
CA PHE A 344 -1.80 0.34 -5.72
C PHE A 344 -1.36 1.17 -4.51
N ASP A 345 -1.18 2.47 -4.70
CA ASP A 345 -0.72 3.34 -3.62
C ASP A 345 -1.83 3.77 -2.67
N GLY A 346 -1.49 4.06 -1.42
CA GLY A 346 -2.40 4.63 -0.43
C GLY A 346 -3.42 3.63 0.08
N GLY A 347 -3.02 2.36 0.27
CA GLY A 347 -3.85 1.26 0.77
C GLY A 347 -4.72 1.62 1.98
N GLN A 348 -4.25 2.52 2.85
CA GLN A 348 -4.99 2.97 4.03
C GLN A 348 -6.31 3.67 3.68
N ARG A 349 -6.39 4.32 2.52
CA ARG A 349 -7.60 5.00 2.03
C ARG A 349 -8.60 4.05 1.39
N TYR A 350 -8.14 2.92 0.86
CA TYR A 350 -9.01 1.81 0.49
C TYR A 350 -9.57 1.13 1.74
N TYR A 351 -8.73 1.00 2.76
CA TYR A 351 -9.11 0.32 3.98
C TYR A 351 -10.12 1.11 4.82
N ASN A 352 -9.90 2.42 5.01
CA ASN A 352 -10.84 3.35 5.62
C ASN A 352 -11.38 4.32 4.56
N CYS A 353 -12.58 4.10 4.05
CA CYS A 353 -13.17 4.95 3.00
C CYS A 353 -13.54 6.36 3.48
N HIS A 354 -13.56 6.58 4.81
CA HIS A 354 -13.81 7.87 5.44
C HIS A 354 -12.53 8.47 6.04
N PHE A 355 -11.39 8.22 5.42
CA PHE A 355 -10.09 8.76 5.83
C PHE A 355 -10.06 10.30 5.84
N ASP A 356 -10.94 10.95 5.09
CA ASP A 356 -11.09 12.40 4.96
C ASP A 356 -12.07 13.01 5.99
N ASN A 357 -12.54 12.21 6.96
CA ASN A 357 -13.58 12.56 7.93
C ASN A 357 -14.95 12.88 7.30
N THR A 358 -15.23 12.37 6.10
CA THR A 358 -16.61 12.31 5.61
C THR A 358 -17.50 11.48 6.55
N PRO A 359 -18.82 11.77 6.63
CA PRO A 359 -19.73 11.03 7.50
C PRO A 359 -19.72 9.52 7.23
N GLY A 360 -19.55 8.73 8.28
CA GLY A 360 -19.46 7.26 8.19
C GLY A 360 -20.81 6.53 8.12
N ASP A 361 -21.93 7.24 8.12
CA ASP A 361 -23.28 6.69 7.93
C ASP A 361 -23.69 6.58 6.45
N GLN A 362 -22.83 7.01 5.53
CA GLN A 362 -23.08 7.01 4.10
C GLN A 362 -22.11 6.08 3.38
N GLY A 363 -22.64 5.18 2.57
CA GLY A 363 -21.82 4.32 1.71
C GLY A 363 -21.08 3.21 2.44
N ILE A 364 -19.96 2.79 1.83
CA ILE A 364 -19.14 1.68 2.29
C ILE A 364 -18.04 2.15 3.24
N LEU A 365 -17.78 1.37 4.30
CA LEU A 365 -16.73 1.67 5.28
C LEU A 365 -15.32 1.28 4.80
N SER A 366 -15.24 0.29 3.90
CA SER A 366 -13.99 -0.23 3.33
C SER A 366 -14.20 -0.60 1.87
N ALA A 367 -13.14 -0.50 1.07
CA ALA A 367 -13.18 -0.79 -0.34
C ALA A 367 -13.56 -2.25 -0.63
N PRO A 368 -14.22 -2.53 -1.76
CA PRO A 368 -14.62 -3.89 -2.15
C PRO A 368 -13.40 -4.67 -2.70
N PHE A 369 -12.44 -5.01 -1.83
CA PHE A 369 -11.12 -5.53 -2.22
C PHE A 369 -11.17 -6.78 -3.11
N LYS A 370 -12.20 -7.63 -2.95
CA LYS A 370 -12.42 -8.79 -3.82
C LYS A 370 -12.64 -8.34 -5.25
N GLU A 371 -13.60 -7.45 -5.46
CA GLU A 371 -13.99 -6.90 -6.74
C GLU A 371 -12.86 -6.05 -7.35
N LEU A 372 -12.18 -5.24 -6.53
CA LEU A 372 -11.00 -4.48 -6.97
C LEU A 372 -9.90 -5.40 -7.51
N THR A 373 -9.65 -6.52 -6.83
CA THR A 373 -8.62 -7.49 -7.23
C THR A 373 -9.04 -8.28 -8.48
N GLN A 374 -10.31 -8.61 -8.61
CA GLN A 374 -10.87 -9.21 -9.82
C GLN A 374 -10.71 -8.27 -11.03
N ALA A 375 -11.00 -6.98 -10.87
CA ALA A 375 -10.76 -5.96 -11.89
C ALA A 375 -9.26 -5.87 -12.23
N ALA A 376 -8.38 -5.85 -11.23
CA ALA A 376 -6.93 -5.82 -11.41
C ALA A 376 -6.38 -7.04 -12.15
N LYS A 377 -7.01 -8.21 -12.02
CA LYS A 377 -6.64 -9.47 -12.69
C LYS A 377 -7.38 -9.71 -14.02
N LYS A 378 -8.23 -8.79 -14.47
CA LYS A 378 -9.00 -8.93 -15.71
C LYS A 378 -8.09 -8.96 -16.94
N GLY A 379 -8.20 -9.98 -17.78
CA GLY A 379 -7.30 -10.18 -18.93
C GLY A 379 -5.98 -10.91 -18.62
N ASN A 380 -5.62 -11.11 -17.34
CA ASN A 380 -4.52 -11.99 -16.92
C ASN A 380 -4.67 -12.36 -15.43
N PRO A 381 -5.14 -13.57 -15.10
CA PRO A 381 -5.32 -14.00 -13.71
C PRO A 381 -4.00 -14.19 -12.94
N GLU A 382 -2.86 -14.31 -13.63
CA GLU A 382 -1.53 -14.50 -13.02
C GLU A 382 -0.89 -13.19 -12.53
N ARG A 383 -1.52 -12.03 -12.76
CA ARG A 383 -0.98 -10.74 -12.29
C ARG A 383 -0.81 -10.71 -10.79
N VAL A 384 0.34 -10.22 -10.33
CA VAL A 384 0.56 -9.95 -8.90
C VAL A 384 -0.04 -8.59 -8.52
N VAL A 385 -0.70 -8.51 -7.37
CA VAL A 385 -1.38 -7.30 -6.87
C VAL A 385 -0.87 -6.96 -5.47
N ALA A 386 -0.56 -5.68 -5.23
CA ALA A 386 -0.31 -5.14 -3.91
C ALA A 386 -1.14 -3.88 -3.64
N TYR A 387 -1.69 -3.78 -2.42
CA TYR A 387 -2.21 -2.54 -1.87
C TYR A 387 -1.22 -2.01 -0.83
N ASN A 388 -0.65 -0.83 -1.08
CA ASN A 388 0.41 -0.28 -0.24
C ASN A 388 -0.09 0.13 1.14
N SER A 389 0.19 -0.71 2.14
CA SER A 389 -0.14 -0.45 3.54
C SER A 389 0.87 0.46 4.24
N TRP A 390 1.94 0.91 3.55
CA TRP A 390 3.08 1.62 4.14
C TRP A 390 3.61 0.86 5.37
N VAL A 391 3.50 1.45 6.56
CA VAL A 391 3.93 0.87 7.84
C VAL A 391 2.87 0.02 8.54
N LYS A 392 1.63 -0.02 8.03
CA LYS A 392 0.53 -0.82 8.60
C LYS A 392 0.65 -2.31 8.21
N PRO A 393 0.00 -3.22 8.94
CA PRO A 393 -0.12 -4.63 8.55
C PRO A 393 -0.84 -4.72 7.20
N ARG A 394 -0.83 -5.91 6.59
CA ARG A 394 -1.64 -6.12 5.38
C ARG A 394 -3.11 -5.77 5.65
N LEU A 395 -3.71 -5.02 4.74
CA LEU A 395 -5.05 -4.43 4.90
C LEU A 395 -6.14 -5.34 4.36
N THR A 396 -5.79 -6.24 3.44
CA THR A 396 -6.68 -7.21 2.82
C THR A 396 -5.95 -8.52 2.57
N GLU A 397 -6.68 -9.62 2.48
CA GLU A 397 -6.15 -10.90 2.01
C GLU A 397 -6.15 -11.00 0.47
N TYR A 398 -6.90 -10.15 -0.23
CA TYR A 398 -6.94 -10.11 -1.71
C TYR A 398 -5.72 -9.38 -2.29
N GLN A 399 -4.52 -9.83 -1.92
CA GLN A 399 -3.26 -9.34 -2.47
C GLN A 399 -2.20 -10.45 -2.45
N ASP A 400 -1.19 -10.28 -3.30
CA ASP A 400 -0.19 -11.29 -3.60
C ASP A 400 1.15 -11.02 -2.91
N TYR A 401 1.53 -9.74 -2.80
CA TYR A 401 2.82 -9.31 -2.26
C TYR A 401 2.72 -8.05 -1.38
N TYR A 402 3.72 -7.86 -0.52
CA TYR A 402 3.88 -6.66 0.29
C TYR A 402 4.50 -5.53 -0.54
N ALA A 403 3.85 -4.37 -0.55
CA ALA A 403 4.26 -3.21 -1.34
C ALA A 403 5.67 -2.70 -1.01
N GLY A 404 6.12 -2.77 0.24
CA GLY A 404 7.54 -2.62 0.58
C GLY A 404 8.12 -1.22 0.52
N GLU A 405 7.29 -0.17 0.56
CA GLU A 405 7.76 1.22 0.50
C GLU A 405 8.82 1.51 1.56
N GLY A 406 9.93 2.13 1.17
CA GLY A 406 11.09 2.38 2.04
C GLY A 406 12.03 1.18 2.20
N ALA A 407 11.89 0.15 1.37
CA ALA A 407 12.62 -1.11 1.43
C ALA A 407 12.47 -1.85 2.78
N HIS A 408 11.29 -1.76 3.39
CA HIS A 408 11.02 -2.32 4.71
C HIS A 408 10.74 -3.84 4.68
N VAL A 409 11.75 -4.65 4.39
CA VAL A 409 11.63 -6.12 4.52
C VAL A 409 12.39 -6.57 5.76
N SER A 410 11.67 -7.09 6.75
CA SER A 410 12.25 -7.53 8.03
C SER A 410 11.75 -8.92 8.41
N GLY A 411 12.57 -9.65 9.18
CA GLY A 411 12.30 -11.03 9.55
C GLY A 411 12.87 -12.04 8.55
N SER A 412 12.82 -13.31 8.92
CA SER A 412 13.19 -14.41 8.01
C SER A 412 12.06 -14.69 7.04
N LEU A 413 12.42 -14.99 5.79
CA LEU A 413 11.47 -15.38 4.75
C LEU A 413 11.52 -16.90 4.52
N ASP A 414 10.40 -17.44 4.06
CA ASP A 414 10.27 -18.81 3.59
C ASP A 414 9.97 -18.77 2.09
N GLU A 415 10.99 -19.06 1.28
CA GLU A 415 10.97 -18.89 -0.19
C GLU A 415 10.41 -17.54 -0.65
N GLY A 416 10.89 -16.45 -0.04
CA GLY A 416 10.42 -15.10 -0.35
C GLY A 416 9.07 -14.72 0.26
N THR A 417 8.40 -15.61 1.00
CA THR A 417 7.13 -15.34 1.68
C THR A 417 7.36 -15.01 3.16
N PHE A 418 6.57 -14.10 3.74
CA PHE A 418 6.57 -13.91 5.20
C PHE A 418 5.87 -15.10 5.90
N PRO A 419 6.56 -15.90 6.72
CA PRO A 419 5.93 -17.05 7.40
C PRO A 419 5.04 -16.62 8.58
N SER A 420 5.27 -15.43 9.13
CA SER A 420 4.57 -14.88 10.29
C SER A 420 4.59 -13.36 10.30
N GLY A 421 3.91 -12.77 11.29
CA GLY A 421 3.88 -11.32 11.51
C GLY A 421 2.88 -10.54 10.64
N PRO A 422 2.98 -9.20 10.64
CA PRO A 422 1.96 -8.32 10.06
C PRO A 422 1.73 -8.51 8.54
N GLN A 423 2.73 -9.05 7.83
CA GLN A 423 2.69 -9.30 6.39
C GLN A 423 2.62 -10.80 6.04
N GLN A 424 2.32 -11.67 7.01
CA GLN A 424 2.26 -13.13 6.84
C GLN A 424 1.51 -13.56 5.57
N GLY A 425 2.10 -14.52 4.86
CA GLY A 425 1.50 -15.17 3.69
C GLY A 425 1.67 -14.43 2.38
N LEU A 426 2.19 -13.19 2.40
CA LEU A 426 2.52 -12.39 1.22
C LEU A 426 3.95 -12.65 0.76
N LEU A 427 4.19 -12.54 -0.56
CA LEU A 427 5.53 -12.39 -1.09
C LEU A 427 6.16 -11.09 -0.58
N ALA A 428 7.43 -11.12 -0.23
CA ALA A 428 8.20 -9.94 0.12
C ALA A 428 8.57 -9.14 -1.14
N HIS A 429 8.66 -7.84 -0.98
CA HIS A 429 9.18 -6.89 -1.95
C HIS A 429 9.56 -5.62 -1.20
N GLY A 430 10.49 -4.84 -1.76
CA GLY A 430 10.87 -3.53 -1.23
C GLY A 430 11.02 -2.52 -2.35
N CYS A 431 10.66 -1.26 -2.13
CA CYS A 431 10.99 -0.17 -3.06
C CYS A 431 11.60 1.02 -2.33
N PHE A 432 12.54 1.74 -2.97
CA PHE A 432 13.23 2.86 -2.34
C PHE A 432 13.70 3.92 -3.35
N ILE A 433 13.79 5.15 -2.87
CA ILE A 433 14.30 6.31 -3.60
C ILE A 433 15.81 6.16 -3.84
N PHE A 434 16.24 6.20 -5.10
CA PHE A 434 17.65 6.09 -5.46
C PHE A 434 18.40 7.43 -5.39
N GLU A 435 17.79 8.50 -5.90
CA GLU A 435 18.28 9.88 -5.84
C GLU A 435 17.63 10.64 -4.68
N LYS A 436 16.96 11.78 -4.91
CA LYS A 436 16.44 12.66 -3.86
C LYS A 436 15.00 12.33 -3.49
N ARG A 437 14.13 12.10 -4.48
CA ARG A 437 12.67 11.94 -4.34
C ARG A 437 12.13 10.74 -5.15
N TRP A 438 10.85 10.43 -5.00
CA TRP A 438 10.18 9.42 -5.84
C TRP A 438 10.01 9.88 -7.30
N GLY A 439 9.72 11.16 -7.54
CA GLY A 439 9.62 11.74 -8.88
C GLY A 439 10.28 13.11 -8.96
N HIS A 440 10.65 13.52 -10.18
CA HIS A 440 11.31 14.79 -10.44
C HIS A 440 10.30 15.88 -10.80
N ILE A 441 9.89 16.68 -9.81
CA ILE A 441 8.85 17.71 -9.95
C ILE A 441 9.32 19.11 -9.54
N GLU A 442 10.61 19.26 -9.23
CA GLU A 442 11.21 20.56 -8.87
C GLU A 442 11.63 21.29 -10.17
N PRO A 443 11.08 22.48 -10.46
CA PRO A 443 11.42 23.21 -11.69
C PRO A 443 12.85 23.73 -11.65
N ASP A 444 13.50 23.79 -12.81
CA ASP A 444 14.85 24.33 -12.98
C ASP A 444 15.91 23.69 -12.07
N THR A 445 15.76 22.40 -11.78
CA THR A 445 16.72 21.62 -10.99
C THR A 445 17.25 20.43 -11.78
N ILE A 446 18.44 19.97 -11.38
CA ILE A 446 18.99 18.72 -11.90
C ILE A 446 18.69 17.55 -10.96
N ILE A 447 18.48 16.38 -11.51
CA ILE A 447 18.49 15.11 -10.78
C ILE A 447 19.89 14.90 -10.20
N THR A 448 19.97 14.71 -8.89
CA THR A 448 21.24 14.53 -8.19
C THR A 448 21.81 13.13 -8.41
N LYS A 449 23.12 12.95 -8.16
CA LYS A 449 23.73 11.63 -8.07
C LYS A 449 23.00 10.70 -7.07
N PRO A 450 23.04 9.37 -7.27
CA PRO A 450 22.39 8.43 -6.37
C PRO A 450 22.95 8.50 -4.94
N LYS A 451 22.10 8.23 -3.94
CA LYS A 451 22.47 8.19 -2.51
C LYS A 451 23.30 6.96 -2.12
N PHE A 452 23.47 6.03 -3.04
CA PHE A 452 24.06 4.71 -2.79
C PHE A 452 25.45 4.58 -3.40
N THR A 453 26.29 3.80 -2.74
CA THR A 453 27.56 3.33 -3.30
C THR A 453 27.37 1.92 -3.87
N LEU A 454 28.21 1.55 -4.83
CA LEU A 454 28.17 0.21 -5.44
C LEU A 454 28.25 -0.92 -4.38
N PRO A 455 29.16 -0.89 -3.38
CA PRO A 455 29.21 -1.94 -2.37
C PRO A 455 27.93 -2.06 -1.54
N LYS A 456 27.34 -0.92 -1.12
CA LYS A 456 26.09 -0.90 -0.34
C LYS A 456 24.94 -1.48 -1.16
N LEU A 457 24.78 -1.02 -2.39
CA LEU A 457 23.73 -1.47 -3.29
C LEU A 457 23.88 -2.96 -3.64
N THR A 458 25.10 -3.41 -3.93
CA THR A 458 25.41 -4.82 -4.20
C THR A 458 25.06 -5.71 -3.02
N ALA A 459 25.41 -5.31 -1.80
CA ALA A 459 25.07 -6.07 -0.59
C ALA A 459 23.56 -6.15 -0.38
N MET A 460 22.83 -5.05 -0.60
CA MET A 460 21.37 -5.02 -0.53
C MET A 460 20.72 -5.99 -1.53
N ILE A 461 21.13 -5.94 -2.81
CA ILE A 461 20.58 -6.83 -3.84
C ILE A 461 20.94 -8.29 -3.58
N LYS A 462 22.19 -8.61 -3.20
CA LYS A 462 22.59 -9.99 -2.90
C LYS A 462 21.84 -10.56 -1.70
N ASN A 463 21.58 -9.74 -0.68
CA ASN A 463 20.73 -10.16 0.43
C ASN A 463 19.30 -10.45 -0.03
N ALA A 464 18.73 -9.55 -0.85
CA ALA A 464 17.39 -9.75 -1.40
C ALA A 464 17.29 -11.00 -2.28
N GLN A 465 18.28 -11.26 -3.12
CA GLN A 465 18.38 -12.49 -3.93
C GLN A 465 18.46 -13.75 -3.06
N LYS A 466 19.28 -13.73 -1.99
CA LYS A 466 19.42 -14.85 -1.06
C LYS A 466 18.11 -15.17 -0.35
N GLU A 467 17.41 -14.15 0.11
CA GLU A 467 16.12 -14.30 0.80
C GLU A 467 14.93 -14.36 -0.19
N GLN A 468 15.21 -14.41 -1.50
CA GLN A 468 14.27 -14.55 -2.60
C GLN A 468 13.17 -13.47 -2.62
N PHE A 469 13.55 -12.20 -2.69
CA PHE A 469 12.59 -11.13 -2.94
C PHE A 469 13.18 -10.03 -3.84
N PRO A 470 12.34 -9.32 -4.60
CA PRO A 470 12.80 -8.24 -5.45
C PRO A 470 12.85 -6.88 -4.73
N LEU A 471 13.80 -6.05 -5.16
CA LEU A 471 13.86 -4.63 -4.81
C LEU A 471 13.56 -3.74 -6.04
N SER A 472 12.59 -2.84 -5.93
CA SER A 472 12.35 -1.77 -6.92
C SER A 472 13.21 -0.55 -6.61
N ILE A 473 14.15 -0.24 -7.49
CA ILE A 473 15.01 0.93 -7.38
C ILE A 473 14.32 2.09 -8.10
N ASN A 474 13.86 3.09 -7.36
CA ASN A 474 13.16 4.23 -7.96
C ASN A 474 14.14 5.27 -8.48
N LEU A 475 14.09 5.56 -9.78
CA LEU A 475 14.81 6.67 -10.38
C LEU A 475 13.90 7.88 -10.57
N GLU A 476 14.43 9.05 -10.23
CA GLU A 476 13.91 10.32 -10.76
C GLU A 476 14.10 10.36 -12.29
N MET A 477 13.14 10.97 -12.98
CA MET A 477 13.10 11.05 -14.44
C MET A 477 12.57 12.42 -14.87
N TYR A 478 13.24 13.06 -15.82
CA TYR A 478 12.80 14.31 -16.41
C TYR A 478 11.61 14.10 -17.35
N GLU A 479 10.98 15.20 -17.75
CA GLU A 479 9.84 15.15 -18.64
C GLU A 479 10.09 14.47 -19.99
N ASP A 480 11.32 14.47 -20.49
CA ASP A 480 11.73 13.85 -21.77
C ASP A 480 12.05 12.35 -21.65
N GLY A 481 11.90 11.77 -20.47
CA GLY A 481 12.20 10.36 -20.19
C GLY A 481 13.66 10.11 -19.81
N SER A 482 14.52 11.13 -19.83
CA SER A 482 15.91 10.98 -19.42
C SER A 482 16.05 10.92 -17.89
N VAL A 483 17.07 10.20 -17.44
CA VAL A 483 17.41 9.98 -16.02
C VAL A 483 18.84 10.43 -15.74
N SER A 484 19.25 10.44 -14.48
CA SER A 484 20.63 10.78 -14.10
C SER A 484 21.66 9.82 -14.74
N PRO A 485 22.64 10.32 -15.52
CA PRO A 485 23.70 9.48 -16.09
C PRO A 485 24.54 8.78 -15.01
N ASP A 486 24.75 9.42 -13.86
CA ASP A 486 25.46 8.84 -12.73
C ASP A 486 24.69 7.65 -12.13
N SER A 487 23.36 7.75 -12.06
CA SER A 487 22.49 6.66 -11.62
C SER A 487 22.57 5.47 -12.57
N VAL A 488 22.47 5.71 -13.88
CA VAL A 488 22.59 4.67 -14.90
C VAL A 488 23.97 4.01 -14.86
N ALA A 489 25.05 4.79 -14.74
CA ALA A 489 26.41 4.27 -14.64
C ALA A 489 26.60 3.35 -13.43
N LEU A 490 26.03 3.73 -12.27
CA LEU A 490 26.05 2.90 -11.07
C LEU A 490 25.24 1.60 -11.25
N LEU A 491 24.09 1.66 -11.91
CA LEU A 491 23.26 0.48 -12.17
C LEU A 491 23.89 -0.49 -13.19
N LYS A 492 24.61 0.01 -14.19
CA LYS A 492 25.42 -0.84 -15.09
C LYS A 492 26.52 -1.57 -14.31
N GLN A 493 27.19 -0.90 -13.37
CA GLN A 493 28.17 -1.55 -12.49
C GLN A 493 27.51 -2.56 -11.55
N LEU A 494 26.30 -2.25 -11.04
CA LEU A 494 25.52 -3.17 -10.20
C LEU A 494 25.20 -4.46 -10.97
N LYS A 495 24.71 -4.36 -12.20
CA LYS A 495 24.45 -5.51 -13.08
C LYS A 495 25.66 -6.43 -13.14
N ASP A 496 26.83 -5.88 -13.43
CA ASP A 496 28.07 -6.64 -13.50
C ASP A 496 28.42 -7.36 -12.18
N ALA A 497 28.06 -6.77 -11.04
CA ALA A 497 28.35 -7.32 -9.71
C ALA A 497 27.35 -8.38 -9.21
N VAL A 498 26.12 -8.42 -9.73
CA VAL A 498 25.01 -9.26 -9.21
C VAL A 498 24.34 -10.17 -10.23
N ARG A 499 24.60 -9.98 -11.53
CA ARG A 499 24.06 -10.82 -12.61
C ARG A 499 25.11 -11.71 -13.28
N ARG A 500 26.40 -11.45 -13.07
CA ARG A 500 27.46 -12.36 -13.52
C ARG A 500 27.57 -13.54 -12.52
N PRO A 501 27.69 -14.78 -13.02
CA PRO A 501 27.74 -15.99 -12.19
C PRO A 501 28.97 -16.05 -11.28
#